data_AF-A0A7W5VV96-F1
#
_entry.id   AF-A0A7W5VV96-F1
#
_cell.length_a   1.000
_cell.length_b   1.000
_cell.length_c   1.000
_cell.angle_alpha   90.00
_cell.angle_beta   90.00
_cell.angle_gamma   90.00
#
_symmetry.space_group_name_H-M   'P 1'
#
loop_
_entity.id
_entity.type
_entity.pdbx_description
1 polymer ?
#
loop_
_entity_poly.entity_id
_entity_poly.type
_entity_poly.pdbx_seq_one_letter_code
_entity_poly.pdbx_strand_id
1 'polypeptide(L)'
;MPRNSSGVYSKPAGTTPSVGQVIDPVPWNALTTDLGNEITNSLPRDGSAPMTAPLKNADGSQAQPSVTFSSEPATGMYLKAAGVAALVAGGSEVLNWSGSGVSVAGNFSTSGVLKGRIDYAEKSGNYLAVAADAGSTLRFTATANLTLTAAATLAAGWSIDVFAEGGTVTVDPNGSETINGAATLTIPIGATAVIICDGTAFFTLSTNEWEPIRNDQITAQGAIDVTNLGAFEFIRFRGYLEVSVAGTVGLQTSTNNGSSFDGAANDYAWQSIFANNTSISGNRQNSTSMLIGGGVDSGANNGVFLENVEMANFNKTKFAKFKSSSTYVSAGAVVLSEVGGHRASTTARNAIRILCSSGTMTGHVIIEGIRG
;
A
#
# COMPACT_ATOMS: atom_id res chain seq x y z
N MET A 1 48.73 -24.21 -42.07
CA MET A 1 49.62 -25.15 -41.38
C MET A 1 48.75 -25.97 -40.48
N PRO A 2 48.18 -27.11 -40.94
CA PRO A 2 47.27 -27.89 -40.14
C PRO A 2 48.00 -28.28 -38.86
N ARG A 3 47.58 -27.59 -37.79
CA ARG A 3 48.04 -27.90 -36.45
C ARG A 3 47.45 -29.25 -36.09
N ASN A 4 48.16 -30.01 -35.28
CA ASN A 4 47.50 -31.14 -34.62
C ASN A 4 46.33 -30.63 -33.76
N SER A 5 45.53 -31.55 -33.21
CA SER A 5 44.41 -31.22 -32.31
C SER A 5 44.81 -30.41 -31.07
N SER A 6 46.12 -30.24 -30.82
CA SER A 6 46.70 -29.43 -29.74
C SER A 6 47.29 -28.10 -30.19
N GLY A 7 47.09 -27.69 -31.45
CA GLY A 7 47.54 -26.39 -31.94
C GLY A 7 49.02 -26.31 -32.35
N VAL A 8 49.74 -27.44 -32.38
CA VAL A 8 51.18 -27.51 -32.72
C VAL A 8 51.39 -27.70 -34.22
N TYR A 9 52.29 -26.90 -34.80
CA TYR A 9 52.71 -27.00 -36.20
C TYR A 9 53.87 -27.99 -36.40
N SER A 10 53.84 -28.73 -37.51
CA SER A 10 54.97 -29.53 -38.03
C SER A 10 55.24 -29.22 -39.51
N LYS A 11 56.51 -28.94 -39.84
CA LYS A 11 56.95 -28.58 -41.19
C LYS A 11 56.72 -29.72 -42.19
N PRO A 12 56.18 -29.47 -43.40
CA PRO A 12 56.04 -30.50 -44.43
C PRO A 12 57.39 -31.10 -44.82
N ALA A 13 57.46 -32.43 -44.97
CA ALA A 13 58.68 -33.12 -45.36
C ALA A 13 59.18 -32.64 -46.74
N GLY A 14 60.51 -32.58 -46.93
CA GLY A 14 61.11 -32.18 -48.21
C GLY A 14 61.10 -30.67 -48.50
N THR A 15 60.61 -29.83 -47.58
CA THR A 15 60.59 -28.35 -47.74
C THR A 15 61.81 -27.64 -47.14
N THR A 16 62.87 -28.37 -46.79
CA THR A 16 64.13 -27.80 -46.31
C THR A 16 65.09 -27.62 -47.48
N PRO A 17 65.32 -26.39 -47.96
CA PRO A 17 66.27 -26.16 -49.03
C PRO A 17 67.68 -26.52 -48.57
N SER A 18 68.45 -27.14 -49.47
CA SER A 18 69.87 -27.43 -49.29
C SER A 18 70.68 -26.62 -50.30
N VAL A 19 71.85 -26.15 -49.89
CA VAL A 19 72.71 -25.31 -50.74
C VAL A 19 73.07 -26.07 -52.02
N GLY A 20 72.87 -25.42 -53.18
CA GLY A 20 73.20 -25.97 -54.49
C GLY A 20 72.23 -27.00 -55.07
N GLN A 21 71.08 -27.26 -54.43
CA GLN A 21 70.05 -28.17 -54.93
C GLN A 21 68.86 -27.42 -55.55
N VAL A 22 68.25 -27.98 -56.60
CA VAL A 22 67.00 -27.46 -57.16
C VAL A 22 65.86 -27.77 -56.19
N ILE A 23 65.01 -26.77 -55.93
CA ILE A 23 63.84 -26.92 -55.05
C ILE A 23 62.74 -27.65 -55.81
N ASP A 24 62.19 -28.72 -55.23
CA ASP A 24 61.00 -29.38 -55.77
C ASP A 24 59.79 -28.44 -55.63
N PRO A 25 59.15 -28.04 -56.75
CA PRO A 25 58.03 -27.11 -56.73
C PRO A 25 56.80 -27.67 -55.98
N VAL A 26 56.63 -28.99 -55.88
CA VAL A 26 55.47 -29.61 -55.25
C VAL A 26 55.42 -29.33 -53.74
N PRO A 27 56.39 -29.78 -52.92
CA PRO A 27 56.39 -29.50 -51.49
C PRO A 27 56.54 -28.00 -51.19
N TRP A 28 57.20 -27.24 -52.07
CA TRP A 28 57.33 -25.79 -51.91
C TRP A 28 56.02 -25.02 -52.10
N ASN A 29 55.25 -25.34 -53.14
CA ASN A 29 53.93 -24.74 -53.35
C ASN A 29 52.97 -25.14 -52.22
N ALA A 30 53.04 -26.39 -51.75
CA ALA A 30 52.27 -26.85 -50.60
C ALA A 30 52.56 -26.01 -49.34
N LEU A 31 53.84 -25.77 -49.02
CA LEU A 31 54.24 -24.89 -47.93
C LEU A 31 53.68 -23.47 -48.10
N THR A 32 53.76 -22.91 -49.31
CA THR A 32 53.34 -21.52 -49.57
C THR A 32 51.82 -21.35 -49.46
N THR A 33 51.04 -22.28 -50.00
CA THR A 33 49.58 -22.32 -49.82
C THR A 33 49.20 -22.45 -48.34
N ASP A 34 49.93 -23.27 -47.61
CA ASP A 34 49.68 -23.56 -46.20
C ASP A 34 49.96 -22.37 -45.29
N LEU A 35 50.96 -21.55 -45.62
CA LEU A 35 51.24 -20.25 -45.00
C LEU A 35 50.14 -19.23 -45.27
N GLY A 36 49.65 -19.15 -46.51
CA GLY A 36 48.52 -18.29 -46.88
C GLY A 36 47.29 -18.60 -46.04
N ASN A 37 46.96 -19.88 -45.90
CA ASN A 37 45.84 -20.34 -45.08
C ASN A 37 46.00 -19.99 -43.59
N GLU A 38 47.19 -20.11 -42.99
CA GLU A 38 47.38 -19.68 -41.59
C GLU A 38 47.21 -18.19 -41.41
N ILE A 39 47.73 -17.37 -42.33
CA ILE A 39 47.61 -15.91 -42.24
C ILE A 39 46.13 -15.54 -42.34
N THR A 40 45.39 -16.15 -43.29
CA THR A 40 43.94 -15.95 -43.43
C THR A 40 43.15 -16.43 -42.21
N ASN A 41 43.56 -17.54 -41.58
CA ASN A 41 42.88 -18.09 -40.41
C ASN A 41 43.36 -17.47 -39.08
N SER A 42 44.40 -16.64 -39.10
CA SER A 42 44.88 -15.93 -37.92
C SER A 42 43.94 -14.79 -37.57
N LEU A 43 43.81 -14.49 -36.26
CA LEU A 43 43.05 -13.33 -35.83
C LEU A 43 43.89 -12.06 -36.02
N PRO A 44 43.50 -11.14 -36.92
CA PRO A 44 44.25 -9.91 -37.14
C PRO A 44 44.13 -8.99 -35.92
N ARG A 45 45.25 -8.39 -35.48
CA ARG A 45 45.27 -7.50 -34.30
C ARG A 45 44.58 -6.16 -34.53
N ASP A 46 44.40 -5.78 -35.79
CA ASP A 46 43.66 -4.59 -36.21
C ASP A 46 42.14 -4.81 -36.24
N GLY A 47 41.68 -6.04 -35.96
CA GLY A 47 40.26 -6.40 -35.97
C GLY A 47 39.65 -6.54 -37.36
N SER A 48 40.46 -6.64 -38.41
CA SER A 48 39.98 -6.76 -39.80
C SER A 48 39.20 -8.05 -40.11
N ALA A 49 39.35 -9.10 -39.29
CA ALA A 49 38.54 -10.32 -39.37
C ALA A 49 38.04 -10.77 -37.98
N PRO A 50 36.78 -11.26 -37.85
CA PRO A 50 36.23 -11.74 -36.57
C PRO A 50 36.63 -13.19 -36.27
N MET A 51 36.46 -13.61 -35.01
CA MET A 51 36.51 -15.04 -34.65
C MET A 51 35.30 -15.77 -35.24
N THR A 52 35.51 -16.98 -35.79
CA THR A 52 34.44 -17.83 -36.36
C THR A 52 33.83 -18.81 -35.35
N ALA A 53 34.36 -18.86 -34.13
CA ALA A 53 33.86 -19.65 -33.01
C ALA A 53 33.97 -18.84 -31.70
N PRO A 54 33.18 -19.18 -30.64
CA PRO A 54 33.29 -18.51 -29.35
C PRO A 54 34.70 -18.59 -28.76
N LEU A 55 35.14 -17.51 -28.12
CA LEU A 55 36.35 -17.52 -27.31
C LEU A 55 36.15 -18.44 -26.10
N LYS A 56 37.03 -19.43 -25.96
CA LYS A 56 37.08 -20.29 -24.78
C LYS A 56 38.26 -19.86 -23.91
N ASN A 57 37.97 -19.43 -22.70
CA ASN A 57 38.96 -19.13 -21.69
C ASN A 57 39.16 -20.36 -20.80
N ALA A 58 40.31 -20.44 -20.12
CA ALA A 58 40.45 -21.34 -18.98
C ALA A 58 39.47 -20.93 -17.86
N ASP A 59 39.24 -21.81 -16.88
CA ASP A 59 38.35 -21.47 -15.76
C ASP A 59 38.91 -20.32 -14.92
N GLY A 60 40.23 -20.31 -14.70
CA GLY A 60 40.89 -19.32 -13.84
C GLY A 60 40.53 -19.49 -12.36
N SER A 61 40.90 -18.50 -11.55
CA SER A 61 40.58 -18.45 -10.12
C SER A 61 40.42 -17.00 -9.69
N GLN A 62 39.95 -16.78 -8.45
CA GLN A 62 39.85 -15.44 -7.89
C GLN A 62 41.21 -14.71 -7.86
N ALA A 63 42.30 -15.42 -7.58
CA ALA A 63 43.64 -14.82 -7.55
C ALA A 63 44.27 -14.69 -8.94
N GLN A 64 43.79 -15.46 -9.93
CA GLN A 64 44.32 -15.49 -11.30
C GLN A 64 43.15 -15.67 -12.29
N PRO A 65 42.46 -14.57 -12.64
CA PRO A 65 41.35 -14.62 -13.59
C PRO A 65 41.82 -15.05 -14.99
N SER A 66 40.94 -15.69 -15.77
CA SER A 66 41.29 -16.23 -17.08
C SER A 66 41.20 -15.21 -18.21
N VAL A 67 40.46 -14.12 -17.99
CA VAL A 67 40.55 -12.88 -18.76
C VAL A 67 41.15 -11.85 -17.84
N THR A 68 42.35 -11.36 -18.14
CA THR A 68 43.09 -10.41 -17.28
C THR A 68 43.79 -9.33 -18.09
N PHE A 69 44.20 -8.26 -17.42
CA PHE A 69 45.02 -7.19 -17.99
C PHE A 69 46.51 -7.47 -17.74
N SER A 70 47.37 -7.09 -18.69
CA SER A 70 48.81 -7.35 -18.63
C SER A 70 49.49 -6.68 -17.42
N SER A 71 49.04 -5.48 -17.05
CA SER A 71 49.54 -4.74 -15.88
C SER A 71 48.88 -5.15 -14.56
N GLU A 72 47.69 -5.77 -14.62
CA GLU A 72 46.87 -6.10 -13.45
C GLU A 72 46.38 -7.54 -13.55
N PRO A 73 47.26 -8.54 -13.33
CA PRO A 73 46.95 -9.96 -13.53
C PRO A 73 45.90 -10.52 -12.55
N ALA A 74 45.57 -9.75 -11.50
CA ALA A 74 44.57 -10.10 -10.49
C ALA A 74 43.21 -9.42 -10.73
N THR A 75 43.05 -8.68 -11.83
CA THR A 75 41.81 -7.97 -12.19
C THR A 75 41.26 -8.54 -13.48
N GLY A 76 40.01 -9.00 -13.47
CA GLY A 76 39.49 -9.75 -14.60
C GLY A 76 38.21 -10.53 -14.36
N MET A 77 38.02 -11.58 -15.16
CA MET A 77 36.88 -12.51 -15.09
C MET A 77 37.36 -13.96 -14.94
N TYR A 78 36.67 -14.74 -14.12
CA TYR A 78 36.91 -16.17 -13.95
C TYR A 78 35.62 -16.97 -13.77
N LEU A 79 35.69 -18.27 -13.98
CA LEU A 79 34.63 -19.21 -13.65
C LEU A 79 34.76 -19.63 -12.18
N LYS A 80 33.84 -19.16 -11.35
CA LYS A 80 33.82 -19.43 -9.90
C LYS A 80 33.42 -20.86 -9.59
N ALA A 81 32.42 -21.35 -10.30
CA ALA A 81 31.90 -22.70 -10.23
C ALA A 81 31.15 -23.02 -11.53
N ALA A 82 30.72 -24.28 -11.70
CA ALA A 82 29.85 -24.63 -12.83
C ALA A 82 28.59 -23.73 -12.83
N GLY A 83 28.39 -22.99 -13.93
CA GLY A 83 27.25 -22.07 -14.08
C GLY A 83 27.36 -20.75 -13.31
N VAL A 84 28.52 -20.44 -12.72
CA VAL A 84 28.76 -19.19 -11.97
C VAL A 84 30.04 -18.53 -12.44
N ALA A 85 29.92 -17.33 -13.00
CA ALA A 85 31.06 -16.51 -13.39
C ALA A 85 31.16 -15.26 -12.51
N ALA A 86 32.37 -14.73 -12.38
CA ALA A 86 32.66 -13.65 -11.46
C ALA A 86 33.67 -12.65 -12.02
N LEU A 87 33.50 -11.38 -11.63
CA LEU A 87 34.43 -10.30 -11.83
C LEU A 87 35.27 -10.10 -10.57
N VAL A 88 36.56 -9.85 -10.77
CA VAL A 88 37.55 -9.63 -9.71
C VAL A 88 38.27 -8.32 -9.98
N ALA A 89 38.54 -7.55 -8.93
CA ALA A 89 39.46 -6.43 -8.95
C ALA A 89 40.50 -6.60 -7.83
N GLY A 90 41.79 -6.54 -8.18
CA GLY A 90 42.88 -6.67 -7.20
C GLY A 90 42.84 -7.97 -6.38
N GLY A 91 42.40 -9.09 -6.98
CA GLY A 91 42.28 -10.38 -6.29
C GLY A 91 41.05 -10.55 -5.39
N SER A 92 40.15 -9.57 -5.37
CA SER A 92 38.87 -9.63 -4.64
C SER A 92 37.69 -9.70 -5.62
N GLU A 93 36.78 -10.64 -5.39
CA GLU A 93 35.51 -10.70 -6.14
C GLU A 93 34.68 -9.45 -5.85
N VAL A 94 34.22 -8.77 -6.91
CA VAL A 94 33.36 -7.58 -6.82
C VAL A 94 31.94 -7.83 -7.32
N LEU A 95 31.76 -8.84 -8.18
CA LEU A 95 30.46 -9.21 -8.72
C LEU A 95 30.49 -10.67 -9.15
N ASN A 96 29.40 -11.41 -8.95
CA ASN A 96 29.18 -12.71 -9.57
C ASN A 96 27.80 -12.80 -10.18
N TRP A 97 27.63 -13.70 -11.15
CA TRP A 97 26.33 -14.03 -11.72
C TRP A 97 26.19 -15.53 -11.91
N SER A 98 24.95 -15.97 -11.81
CA SER A 98 24.53 -17.35 -12.03
C SER A 98 23.16 -17.38 -12.70
N GLY A 99 22.61 -18.57 -12.93
CA GLY A 99 21.20 -18.72 -13.34
C GLY A 99 20.19 -18.11 -12.35
N SER A 100 20.60 -17.82 -11.10
CA SER A 100 19.76 -17.23 -10.06
C SER A 100 19.84 -15.71 -9.97
N GLY A 101 20.70 -15.05 -10.75
CA GLY A 101 20.84 -13.59 -10.75
C GLY A 101 22.26 -13.09 -10.52
N VAL A 102 22.39 -11.83 -10.11
CA VAL A 102 23.65 -11.10 -9.94
C VAL A 102 23.85 -10.74 -8.46
N SER A 103 25.04 -10.99 -7.92
CA SER A 103 25.46 -10.55 -6.58
C SER A 103 26.61 -9.55 -6.70
N VAL A 104 26.58 -8.46 -5.95
CA VAL A 104 27.64 -7.43 -5.90
C VAL A 104 28.27 -7.44 -4.51
N ALA A 105 29.60 -7.47 -4.44
CA ALA A 105 30.32 -7.28 -3.20
C ALA A 105 30.61 -5.78 -3.00
N GLY A 106 30.13 -5.22 -1.89
CA GLY A 106 30.26 -3.79 -1.58
C GLY A 106 29.11 -2.95 -2.14
N ASN A 107 29.39 -1.67 -2.41
CA ASN A 107 28.38 -0.69 -2.82
C ASN A 107 28.05 -0.81 -4.32
N PHE A 108 26.75 -0.77 -4.65
CA PHE A 108 26.26 -0.68 -6.03
C PHE A 108 25.65 0.69 -6.28
N SER A 109 26.14 1.42 -7.28
CA SER A 109 25.64 2.75 -7.66
C SER A 109 25.21 2.74 -9.13
N THR A 110 24.02 3.25 -9.43
CA THR A 110 23.45 3.30 -10.79
C THR A 110 23.14 4.74 -11.18
N SER A 111 23.29 5.07 -12.47
CA SER A 111 22.86 6.37 -13.04
C SER A 111 21.39 6.34 -13.54
N GLY A 112 20.64 5.26 -13.24
CA GLY A 112 19.25 5.05 -13.63
C GLY A 112 18.43 4.41 -12.49
N VAL A 113 17.15 4.13 -12.75
CA VAL A 113 16.21 3.61 -11.74
C VAL A 113 16.50 2.15 -11.41
N LEU A 114 16.77 1.88 -10.14
CA LEU A 114 16.67 0.56 -9.54
C LEU A 114 15.24 0.36 -9.07
N LYS A 115 14.53 -0.62 -9.62
CA LYS A 115 13.20 -1.03 -9.12
C LYS A 115 13.38 -1.81 -7.80
N GLY A 116 13.69 -1.07 -6.75
CA GLY A 116 13.48 -1.39 -5.34
C GLY A 116 12.64 -0.26 -4.75
N ARG A 117 11.92 -0.50 -3.64
CA ARG A 117 10.88 0.37 -3.05
C ARG A 117 11.10 1.86 -3.40
N ILE A 118 10.12 2.47 -4.10
CA ILE A 118 10.03 3.84 -4.69
C ILE A 118 9.85 3.79 -6.24
N ASP A 119 8.70 3.26 -6.68
CA ASP A 119 8.07 3.71 -7.93
C ASP A 119 6.95 4.68 -7.57
N TYR A 120 7.08 5.97 -7.87
CA TYR A 120 6.00 6.94 -7.62
C TYR A 120 5.08 7.01 -8.84
N ALA A 121 3.76 6.87 -8.64
CA ALA A 121 2.76 7.00 -9.70
C ALA A 121 1.55 7.84 -9.25
N GLU A 122 1.23 8.88 -10.01
CA GLU A 122 0.03 9.70 -9.80
C GLU A 122 -1.20 9.03 -10.46
N LYS A 123 -2.34 9.08 -9.76
CA LYS A 123 -3.63 8.55 -10.20
C LYS A 123 -4.72 9.62 -10.01
N SER A 124 -5.36 10.03 -11.10
CA SER A 124 -6.46 11.03 -11.08
C SER A 124 -7.86 10.40 -11.05
N GLY A 125 -7.95 9.08 -10.83
CA GLY A 125 -9.20 8.32 -10.80
C GLY A 125 -8.96 6.88 -10.38
N ASN A 126 -9.94 6.01 -10.63
CA ASN A 126 -9.89 4.61 -10.24
C ASN A 126 -8.66 3.88 -10.82
N TYR A 127 -8.12 2.94 -10.05
CA TYR A 127 -6.93 2.18 -10.46
C TYR A 127 -7.02 0.73 -9.99
N LEU A 128 -6.55 -0.20 -10.83
CA LEU A 128 -6.35 -1.61 -10.48
C LEU A 128 -4.86 -1.80 -10.16
N ALA A 129 -4.53 -2.08 -8.90
CA ALA A 129 -3.17 -2.43 -8.52
C ALA A 129 -2.82 -3.86 -8.97
N VAL A 130 -1.65 -4.01 -9.58
CA VAL A 130 -1.16 -5.26 -10.17
C VAL A 130 0.18 -5.67 -9.55
N ALA A 131 0.68 -6.87 -9.89
CA ALA A 131 1.95 -7.36 -9.39
C ALA A 131 3.14 -6.42 -9.69
N ALA A 132 3.08 -5.68 -10.81
CA ALA A 132 4.12 -4.72 -11.20
C ALA A 132 4.17 -3.47 -10.31
N ASP A 133 3.12 -3.19 -9.53
CA ASP A 133 3.10 -2.08 -8.58
C ASP A 133 3.81 -2.42 -7.26
N ALA A 134 4.36 -3.62 -7.09
CA ALA A 134 5.00 -4.04 -5.85
C ALA A 134 6.11 -3.05 -5.42
N GLY A 135 5.97 -2.48 -4.21
CA GLY A 135 6.90 -1.50 -3.64
C GLY A 135 6.73 -0.08 -4.16
N SER A 136 5.67 0.19 -4.92
CA SER A 136 5.33 1.52 -5.44
C SER A 136 4.59 2.39 -4.42
N THR A 137 4.64 3.69 -4.64
CA THR A 137 3.79 4.70 -4.01
C THR A 137 2.76 5.18 -5.03
N LEU A 138 1.48 4.94 -4.75
CA LEU A 138 0.35 5.40 -5.55
C LEU A 138 -0.26 6.65 -4.91
N ARG A 139 -0.12 7.81 -5.56
CA ARG A 139 -0.69 9.09 -5.10
C ARG A 139 -1.96 9.40 -5.86
N PHE A 140 -3.08 9.45 -5.16
CA PHE A 140 -4.38 9.79 -5.71
C PHE A 140 -4.68 11.28 -5.57
N THR A 141 -4.97 11.94 -6.69
CA THR A 141 -5.27 13.38 -6.78
C THR A 141 -6.77 13.69 -6.91
N ALA A 142 -7.62 12.67 -6.76
CA ALA A 142 -9.07 12.78 -6.71
C ALA A 142 -9.67 11.60 -5.93
N THR A 143 -10.98 11.65 -5.65
CA THR A 143 -11.71 10.50 -5.10
C THR A 143 -11.62 9.31 -6.07
N ALA A 144 -11.26 8.14 -5.55
CA ALA A 144 -11.01 6.98 -6.39
C ALA A 144 -11.30 5.65 -5.68
N ASN A 145 -11.63 4.63 -6.46
CA ASN A 145 -11.57 3.24 -6.03
C ASN A 145 -10.22 2.64 -6.46
N LEU A 146 -9.47 2.15 -5.47
CA LEU A 146 -8.28 1.33 -5.66
C LEU A 146 -8.68 -0.13 -5.55
N THR A 147 -8.92 -0.77 -6.69
CA THR A 147 -9.16 -2.22 -6.74
C THR A 147 -7.82 -2.95 -6.67
N LEU A 148 -7.77 -4.06 -5.93
CA LEU A 148 -6.58 -4.89 -5.85
C LEU A 148 -6.75 -6.13 -6.73
N THR A 149 -5.72 -6.50 -7.50
CA THR A 149 -5.68 -7.84 -8.11
C THR A 149 -5.74 -8.90 -7.00
N ALA A 150 -6.33 -10.08 -7.29
CA ALA A 150 -6.48 -11.15 -6.32
C ALA A 150 -5.21 -11.42 -5.50
N ALA A 151 -5.35 -11.60 -4.18
CA ALA A 151 -4.26 -11.79 -3.23
C ALA A 151 -3.37 -12.98 -3.63
N ALA A 152 -3.97 -14.07 -4.13
CA ALA A 152 -3.22 -15.23 -4.61
C ALA A 152 -2.31 -14.91 -5.81
N THR A 153 -2.69 -13.96 -6.67
CA THR A 153 -1.90 -13.51 -7.82
C THR A 153 -0.81 -12.52 -7.42
N LEU A 154 -1.11 -11.64 -6.45
CA LEU A 154 -0.12 -10.69 -5.92
C LEU A 154 0.93 -11.39 -5.04
N ALA A 155 0.58 -12.54 -4.45
CA ALA A 155 1.39 -13.36 -3.56
C ALA A 155 1.78 -12.67 -2.23
N ALA A 156 2.22 -13.50 -1.29
CA ALA A 156 2.64 -13.04 0.03
C ALA A 156 3.84 -12.09 -0.07
N GLY A 157 3.78 -10.97 0.64
CA GLY A 157 4.84 -9.96 0.68
C GLY A 157 4.70 -8.85 -0.38
N TRP A 158 3.70 -8.92 -1.27
CA TRP A 158 3.36 -7.79 -2.11
C TRP A 158 2.87 -6.62 -1.25
N SER A 159 3.36 -5.41 -1.51
CA SER A 159 2.97 -4.23 -0.76
C SER A 159 2.99 -2.96 -1.60
N ILE A 160 2.13 -2.00 -1.28
CA ILE A 160 2.12 -0.64 -1.86
C ILE A 160 1.89 0.42 -0.79
N ASP A 161 2.41 1.61 -1.03
CA ASP A 161 2.06 2.81 -0.26
C ASP A 161 0.97 3.58 -1.01
N VAL A 162 -0.12 3.94 -0.32
CA VAL A 162 -1.24 4.69 -0.89
C VAL A 162 -1.35 6.05 -0.23
N PHE A 163 -1.39 7.10 -1.04
CA PHE A 163 -1.54 8.49 -0.62
C PHE A 163 -2.86 9.04 -1.16
N ALA A 164 -3.82 9.32 -0.28
CA ALA A 164 -5.12 9.86 -0.66
C ALA A 164 -5.07 11.40 -0.55
N GLU A 165 -4.50 12.11 -1.53
CA GLU A 165 -4.28 13.56 -1.38
C GLU A 165 -5.43 14.43 -1.89
N GLY A 166 -5.96 14.12 -3.08
CA GLY A 166 -6.99 14.96 -3.70
C GLY A 166 -8.42 14.46 -3.51
N GLY A 167 -8.59 13.33 -2.81
CA GLY A 167 -9.90 12.79 -2.45
C GLY A 167 -9.76 11.50 -1.65
N THR A 168 -10.90 11.02 -1.13
CA THR A 168 -10.97 9.76 -0.40
C THR A 168 -10.71 8.59 -1.35
N VAL A 169 -9.85 7.66 -0.93
CA VAL A 169 -9.56 6.43 -1.68
C VAL A 169 -10.25 5.26 -1.00
N THR A 170 -11.10 4.55 -1.74
CA THR A 170 -11.69 3.29 -1.27
C THR A 170 -10.87 2.13 -1.80
N VAL A 171 -10.22 1.39 -0.91
CA VAL A 171 -9.52 0.15 -1.24
C VAL A 171 -10.52 -0.99 -1.28
N ASP A 172 -10.55 -1.70 -2.39
CA ASP A 172 -11.52 -2.74 -2.72
C ASP A 172 -10.80 -4.01 -3.20
N PRO A 173 -10.47 -4.95 -2.30
CA PRO A 173 -9.96 -6.28 -2.65
C PRO A 173 -10.87 -7.04 -3.63
N ASN A 174 -10.30 -7.97 -4.39
CA ASN A 174 -11.05 -8.64 -5.44
C ASN A 174 -12.04 -9.69 -4.88
N GLY A 175 -13.32 -9.55 -5.24
CA GLY A 175 -14.34 -10.55 -4.95
C GLY A 175 -14.69 -10.65 -3.46
N SER A 176 -14.34 -11.76 -2.81
CA SER A 176 -14.64 -12.01 -1.38
C SER A 176 -13.41 -11.90 -0.47
N GLU A 177 -12.29 -11.41 -1.00
CA GLU A 177 -11.09 -11.10 -0.21
C GLU A 177 -11.36 -9.95 0.75
N THR A 178 -10.55 -9.85 1.81
CA THR A 178 -10.75 -8.83 2.83
C THR A 178 -9.50 -7.99 3.03
N ILE A 179 -9.70 -6.75 3.50
CA ILE A 179 -8.65 -5.88 4.02
C ILE A 179 -8.95 -5.59 5.50
N ASN A 180 -8.03 -5.96 6.39
CA ASN A 180 -8.26 -5.94 7.84
C ASN A 180 -9.57 -6.65 8.27
N GLY A 181 -9.95 -7.73 7.58
CA GLY A 181 -11.19 -8.48 7.83
C GLY A 181 -12.48 -7.82 7.32
N ALA A 182 -12.41 -6.66 6.67
CA ALA A 182 -13.54 -5.99 6.04
C ALA A 182 -13.49 -6.14 4.50
N ALA A 183 -14.65 -6.02 3.83
CA ALA A 183 -14.71 -6.08 2.37
C ALA A 183 -14.01 -4.89 1.70
N THR A 184 -13.98 -3.72 2.33
CA THR A 184 -13.30 -2.53 1.85
C THR A 184 -12.65 -1.76 2.99
N LEU A 185 -11.67 -0.93 2.65
CA LEU A 185 -11.06 0.04 3.57
C LEU A 185 -11.13 1.43 2.93
N THR A 186 -11.59 2.41 3.71
CA THR A 186 -11.56 3.81 3.31
C THR A 186 -10.29 4.46 3.82
N ILE A 187 -9.50 5.04 2.91
CA ILE A 187 -8.37 5.93 3.23
C ILE A 187 -8.86 7.36 3.00
N PRO A 188 -9.09 8.15 4.06
CA PRO A 188 -9.62 9.51 3.93
C PRO A 188 -8.66 10.42 3.18
N ILE A 189 -9.19 11.48 2.57
CA ILE A 189 -8.36 12.56 2.03
C ILE A 189 -7.39 13.09 3.10
N GLY A 190 -6.13 13.30 2.72
CA GLY A 190 -5.03 13.69 3.58
C GLY A 190 -4.33 12.54 4.33
N ALA A 191 -4.81 11.30 4.20
CA ALA A 191 -4.24 10.14 4.89
C ALA A 191 -3.37 9.26 3.96
N THR A 192 -2.56 8.40 4.59
CA THR A 192 -1.76 7.39 3.91
C THR A 192 -1.98 6.01 4.52
N ALA A 193 -1.80 4.96 3.73
CA ALA A 193 -1.83 3.59 4.20
C ALA A 193 -0.79 2.74 3.47
N VAL A 194 -0.17 1.81 4.20
CA VAL A 194 0.67 0.76 3.60
C VAL A 194 -0.17 -0.50 3.49
N ILE A 195 -0.45 -0.95 2.27
CA ILE A 195 -1.20 -2.18 2.04
C ILE A 195 -0.22 -3.32 1.86
N ILE A 196 -0.43 -4.42 2.58
CA ILE A 196 0.40 -5.63 2.52
C ILE A 196 -0.50 -6.84 2.23
N CYS A 197 -0.06 -7.71 1.32
CA CYS A 197 -0.72 -8.96 0.97
C CYS A 197 -0.04 -10.15 1.69
N ASP A 198 -0.82 -11.07 2.26
CA ASP A 198 -0.32 -12.34 2.81
C ASP A 198 -0.49 -13.54 1.86
N GLY A 199 -1.01 -13.30 0.65
CA GLY A 199 -1.36 -14.31 -0.35
C GLY A 199 -2.82 -14.78 -0.29
N THR A 200 -3.59 -14.35 0.71
CA THR A 200 -5.02 -14.68 0.89
C THR A 200 -5.90 -13.46 1.20
N ALA A 201 -5.37 -12.50 1.95
CA ALA A 201 -6.02 -11.29 2.39
C ALA A 201 -5.03 -10.11 2.41
N PHE A 202 -5.56 -8.93 2.64
CA PHE A 202 -4.82 -7.69 2.71
C PHE A 202 -4.86 -7.10 4.12
N PHE A 203 -3.79 -6.39 4.47
CA PHE A 203 -3.63 -5.79 5.77
C PHE A 203 -3.05 -4.40 5.65
N THR A 204 -3.43 -3.53 6.58
CA THR A 204 -2.76 -2.26 6.82
C THR A 204 -2.84 -1.91 8.29
N LEU A 205 -1.93 -1.07 8.76
CA LEU A 205 -2.03 -0.52 10.11
C LEU A 205 -3.22 0.46 10.14
N SER A 206 -4.32 0.07 10.76
CA SER A 206 -5.31 1.04 11.25
C SER A 206 -4.77 1.60 12.57
N THR A 207 -4.48 2.89 12.64
CA THR A 207 -4.12 3.53 13.92
C THR A 207 -5.34 3.47 14.84
N ASN A 208 -5.11 3.31 16.16
CA ASN A 208 -6.17 3.47 17.19
C ASN A 208 -6.53 4.95 17.37
N GLU A 209 -6.75 5.64 16.25
CA GLU A 209 -7.11 7.04 16.17
C GLU A 209 -8.54 7.15 15.65
N TRP A 210 -9.14 8.31 15.84
CA TRP A 210 -10.44 8.62 15.29
C TRP A 210 -10.34 8.66 13.75
N GLU A 211 -10.81 7.61 13.08
CA GLU A 211 -10.95 7.57 11.63
C GLU A 211 -12.31 8.16 11.21
N PRO A 212 -12.37 9.00 10.17
CA PRO A 212 -13.63 9.52 9.66
C PRO A 212 -14.43 8.44 8.95
N ILE A 213 -15.71 8.34 9.30
CA ILE A 213 -16.69 7.40 8.77
C ILE A 213 -17.60 8.10 7.75
N ARG A 214 -18.08 9.31 8.08
CA ARG A 214 -18.96 10.12 7.24
C ARG A 214 -18.74 11.61 7.49
N ASN A 215 -18.98 12.41 6.46
CA ASN A 215 -19.04 13.87 6.53
C ASN A 215 -20.20 14.33 5.65
N ASP A 216 -21.37 14.45 6.26
CA ASP A 216 -22.62 14.62 5.53
C ASP A 216 -23.13 16.06 5.65
N GLN A 217 -23.61 16.57 4.52
CA GLN A 217 -24.53 17.70 4.50
C GLN A 217 -25.96 17.18 4.59
N ILE A 218 -26.74 17.77 5.47
CA ILE A 218 -28.07 17.31 5.85
C ILE A 218 -29.08 18.35 5.38
N THR A 219 -30.06 17.90 4.60
CA THR A 219 -31.09 18.77 4.04
C THR A 219 -32.46 18.22 4.37
N ALA A 220 -33.15 18.85 5.32
CA ALA A 220 -34.53 18.57 5.72
C ALA A 220 -34.85 17.09 5.97
N GLN A 221 -34.03 16.41 6.77
CA GLN A 221 -34.21 14.99 7.13
C GLN A 221 -34.78 14.85 8.54
N GLY A 222 -35.76 13.96 8.76
CA GLY A 222 -36.23 13.64 10.13
C GLY A 222 -35.27 12.74 10.90
N ALA A 223 -34.49 11.94 10.18
CA ALA A 223 -33.47 11.05 10.72
C ALA A 223 -32.39 10.73 9.68
N ILE A 224 -31.20 10.33 10.14
CA ILE A 224 -30.09 9.88 9.31
C ILE A 224 -29.52 8.60 9.91
N ASP A 225 -29.45 7.56 9.10
CA ASP A 225 -28.97 6.25 9.49
C ASP A 225 -27.56 6.02 8.96
N VAL A 226 -26.69 5.54 9.85
CA VAL A 226 -25.33 5.11 9.51
C VAL A 226 -25.19 3.65 9.88
N THR A 227 -24.96 2.83 8.86
CA THR A 227 -24.88 1.37 8.96
C THR A 227 -23.44 0.87 8.82
N ASN A 228 -23.25 -0.43 8.96
CA ASN A 228 -21.96 -1.12 8.84
C ASN A 228 -20.91 -0.66 9.86
N LEU A 229 -21.36 -0.30 11.07
CA LEU A 229 -20.51 0.19 12.15
C LEU A 229 -19.98 -0.93 13.07
N GLY A 230 -20.09 -2.20 12.66
CA GLY A 230 -19.73 -3.35 13.50
C GLY A 230 -18.24 -3.45 13.87
N ALA A 231 -17.36 -2.76 13.14
CA ALA A 231 -15.93 -2.74 13.39
C ALA A 231 -15.49 -1.72 14.47
N PHE A 232 -16.39 -0.83 14.91
CA PHE A 232 -16.03 0.31 15.75
C PHE A 232 -16.43 0.11 17.21
N GLU A 233 -15.45 0.25 18.11
CA GLU A 233 -15.69 0.25 19.55
C GLU A 233 -16.08 1.64 20.07
N PHE A 234 -15.50 2.69 19.48
CA PHE A 234 -15.82 4.08 19.79
C PHE A 234 -16.41 4.77 18.58
N ILE A 235 -17.42 5.60 18.80
CA ILE A 235 -18.06 6.43 17.78
C ILE A 235 -18.22 7.85 18.32
N ARG A 236 -17.93 8.86 17.49
CA ARG A 236 -18.06 10.29 17.80
C ARG A 236 -18.80 11.04 16.71
N PHE A 237 -19.62 12.01 17.12
CA PHE A 237 -20.30 12.96 16.25
C PHE A 237 -19.88 14.39 16.58
N ARG A 238 -19.69 15.18 15.52
CA ARG A 238 -19.45 16.62 15.59
C ARG A 238 -20.22 17.33 14.48
N GLY A 239 -20.46 18.63 14.61
CA GLY A 239 -21.11 19.43 13.57
C GLY A 239 -22.21 20.34 14.12
N TYR A 240 -23.16 20.70 13.26
CA TYR A 240 -24.22 21.64 13.59
C TYR A 240 -25.53 21.24 12.90
N LEU A 241 -26.62 21.19 13.67
CA LEU A 241 -27.95 20.78 13.20
C LEU A 241 -29.03 21.76 13.64
N GLU A 242 -29.77 22.30 12.69
CA GLU A 242 -30.97 23.11 12.93
C GLU A 242 -32.21 22.24 12.86
N VAL A 243 -33.19 22.47 13.74
CA VAL A 243 -34.48 21.78 13.71
C VAL A 243 -35.58 22.69 13.16
N SER A 244 -36.47 22.13 12.34
CA SER A 244 -37.60 22.88 11.76
C SER A 244 -38.77 23.05 12.72
N VAL A 245 -38.82 22.24 13.79
CA VAL A 245 -39.80 22.32 14.87
C VAL A 245 -39.06 22.19 16.19
N ALA A 246 -39.38 23.05 17.17
CA ALA A 246 -38.71 23.04 18.47
C ALA A 246 -38.85 21.67 19.14
N GLY A 247 -37.72 21.11 19.60
CA GLY A 247 -37.65 19.71 20.03
C GLY A 247 -36.22 19.29 20.37
N THR A 248 -36.00 18.00 20.62
CA THR A 248 -34.67 17.47 20.96
C THR A 248 -34.02 16.81 19.75
N VAL A 249 -32.70 16.87 19.67
CA VAL A 249 -31.91 15.99 18.80
C VAL A 249 -31.33 14.86 19.66
N GLY A 250 -31.46 13.63 19.18
CA GLY A 250 -30.99 12.44 19.89
C GLY A 250 -30.36 11.43 18.96
N LEU A 251 -29.76 10.42 19.56
CA LEU A 251 -29.19 9.27 18.89
C LEU A 251 -29.91 7.99 19.28
N GLN A 252 -30.21 7.15 18.29
CA GLN A 252 -30.65 5.78 18.50
C GLN A 252 -29.64 4.81 17.91
N THR A 253 -29.64 3.58 18.41
CA THR A 253 -28.71 2.52 18.02
C THR A 253 -29.47 1.36 17.45
N SER A 254 -28.77 0.52 16.70
CA SER A 254 -29.32 -0.67 16.09
C SER A 254 -28.35 -1.83 16.24
N THR A 255 -28.92 -3.02 16.42
CA THR A 255 -28.19 -4.30 16.49
C THR A 255 -28.37 -5.13 15.21
N ASN A 256 -29.17 -4.65 14.25
CA ASN A 256 -29.54 -5.34 13.01
C ASN A 256 -29.24 -4.47 11.77
N ASN A 257 -28.12 -3.76 11.83
CA ASN A 257 -27.54 -2.98 10.76
C ASN A 257 -28.51 -1.94 10.16
N GLY A 258 -29.32 -1.31 11.02
CA GLY A 258 -30.25 -0.25 10.64
C GLY A 258 -31.64 -0.73 10.21
N SER A 259 -31.93 -2.04 10.27
CA SER A 259 -33.28 -2.55 9.97
C SER A 259 -34.32 -2.08 11.00
N SER A 260 -33.92 -1.94 12.26
CA SER A 260 -34.68 -1.28 13.32
C SER A 260 -33.76 -0.60 14.32
N PHE A 261 -34.29 0.39 15.03
CA PHE A 261 -33.54 1.15 16.03
C PHE A 261 -34.22 1.06 17.40
N ASP A 262 -33.42 1.00 18.45
CA ASP A 262 -33.91 1.00 19.82
C ASP A 262 -34.55 2.36 20.11
N GLY A 263 -35.79 2.35 20.60
CA GLY A 263 -36.62 3.54 20.71
C GLY A 263 -37.70 3.44 21.77
N ALA A 264 -37.69 2.40 22.60
CA ALA A 264 -38.58 2.29 23.74
C ALA A 264 -38.15 3.25 24.86
N ALA A 265 -39.09 3.65 25.71
CA ALA A 265 -38.87 4.65 26.75
C ALA A 265 -37.75 4.33 27.75
N ASN A 266 -37.31 3.07 27.83
CA ASN A 266 -36.26 2.60 28.75
C ASN A 266 -34.98 2.13 28.03
N ASP A 267 -34.87 2.27 26.71
CA ASP A 267 -33.70 1.80 25.97
C ASP A 267 -32.45 2.65 26.28
N TYR A 268 -32.64 3.93 26.62
CA TYR A 268 -31.57 4.85 27.00
C TYR A 268 -31.81 5.36 28.42
N ALA A 269 -31.08 4.77 29.36
CA ALA A 269 -31.35 4.88 30.78
C ALA A 269 -30.29 5.69 31.53
N TRP A 270 -30.72 6.23 32.68
CA TRP A 270 -29.89 6.99 33.61
C TRP A 270 -29.18 8.16 32.95
N GLN A 271 -29.89 8.86 32.07
CA GLN A 271 -29.37 10.06 31.43
C GLN A 271 -29.35 11.20 32.44
N SER A 272 -28.16 11.68 32.76
CA SER A 272 -27.94 12.89 33.55
C SER A 272 -27.73 14.04 32.59
N ILE A 273 -28.51 15.11 32.73
CA ILE A 273 -28.41 16.33 31.93
C ILE A 273 -27.95 17.44 32.84
N PHE A 274 -26.82 18.05 32.49
CA PHE A 274 -26.35 19.31 33.03
C PHE A 274 -26.56 20.37 31.96
N ALA A 275 -27.10 21.53 32.35
CA ALA A 275 -27.28 22.64 31.44
C ALA A 275 -27.15 23.97 32.20
N ASN A 276 -26.47 24.94 31.61
CA ASN A 276 -26.40 26.30 32.13
C ASN A 276 -27.39 27.19 31.36
N ASN A 277 -27.96 28.18 32.04
CA ASN A 277 -28.83 29.20 31.43
C ASN A 277 -30.20 28.67 30.95
N THR A 278 -30.63 27.51 31.46
CA THR A 278 -31.98 26.95 31.23
C THR A 278 -32.47 26.13 32.43
N SER A 279 -33.74 25.78 32.44
CA SER A 279 -34.33 24.89 33.44
C SER A 279 -34.09 23.42 33.08
N ILE A 280 -33.52 22.65 34.01
CA ILE A 280 -33.29 21.21 33.83
C ILE A 280 -34.45 20.43 34.47
N SER A 281 -35.14 19.61 33.69
CA SER A 281 -36.12 18.66 34.22
C SER A 281 -35.45 17.31 34.50
N GLY A 282 -35.28 16.97 35.78
CA GLY A 282 -34.93 15.62 36.25
C GLY A 282 -33.50 15.15 36.02
N ASN A 283 -32.69 15.11 37.08
CA ASN A 283 -31.39 14.43 37.10
C ASN A 283 -31.65 12.91 37.16
N ARG A 284 -31.47 12.19 36.02
CA ARG A 284 -31.72 10.73 35.76
C ARG A 284 -33.03 10.41 35.02
N GLN A 285 -32.99 10.55 33.69
CA GLN A 285 -34.10 10.24 32.79
C GLN A 285 -33.90 8.91 32.05
N ASN A 286 -35.02 8.23 31.78
CA ASN A 286 -35.11 7.21 30.74
C ASN A 286 -35.73 7.86 29.50
N SER A 287 -35.23 7.53 28.32
CA SER A 287 -35.67 8.13 27.06
C SER A 287 -35.68 7.11 25.93
N THR A 288 -36.35 7.47 24.85
CA THR A 288 -36.40 6.75 23.58
C THR A 288 -35.15 6.97 22.73
N SER A 289 -34.26 7.88 23.13
CA SER A 289 -32.97 8.13 22.49
C SER A 289 -31.92 8.59 23.50
N MET A 290 -30.65 8.46 23.15
CA MET A 290 -29.56 9.17 23.81
C MET A 290 -29.71 10.66 23.49
N LEU A 291 -29.92 11.48 24.50
CA LEU A 291 -30.10 12.91 24.34
C LEU A 291 -28.74 13.58 24.14
N ILE A 292 -28.70 14.52 23.20
CA ILE A 292 -27.52 15.36 22.95
C ILE A 292 -27.55 16.61 23.85
N GLY A 293 -28.74 17.03 24.25
CA GLY A 293 -29.03 18.18 25.10
C GLY A 293 -30.53 18.23 25.43
N GLY A 294 -31.00 19.38 25.91
CA GLY A 294 -32.42 19.67 26.13
C GLY A 294 -33.16 20.08 24.84
N GLY A 295 -34.33 20.71 25.01
CA GLY A 295 -35.14 21.21 23.89
C GLY A 295 -34.46 22.38 23.17
N VAL A 296 -34.30 22.23 21.86
CA VAL A 296 -33.70 23.18 20.92
C VAL A 296 -34.81 23.98 20.25
N ASP A 297 -34.67 25.30 20.20
CA ASP A 297 -35.59 26.19 19.50
C ASP A 297 -35.50 25.94 17.97
N SER A 298 -36.61 26.08 17.26
CA SER A 298 -36.60 26.00 15.80
C SER A 298 -36.05 27.27 15.15
N GLY A 299 -35.51 27.14 13.94
CA GLY A 299 -35.15 28.26 13.08
C GLY A 299 -33.65 28.45 12.88
N ALA A 300 -33.31 29.33 11.94
CA ALA A 300 -31.92 29.60 11.56
C ALA A 300 -31.11 30.15 12.73
N ASN A 301 -29.89 29.62 12.91
CA ASN A 301 -28.96 29.93 14.01
C ASN A 301 -29.38 29.45 15.40
N ASN A 302 -30.51 28.73 15.53
CA ASN A 302 -30.98 28.19 16.81
C ASN A 302 -30.62 26.71 17.02
N GLY A 303 -29.84 26.13 16.11
CA GLY A 303 -29.51 24.71 16.10
C GLY A 303 -28.64 24.22 17.26
N VAL A 304 -28.42 22.92 17.30
CA VAL A 304 -27.50 22.27 18.23
C VAL A 304 -26.12 22.14 17.58
N PHE A 305 -25.12 22.67 18.26
CA PHE A 305 -23.72 22.43 17.97
C PHE A 305 -23.27 21.16 18.70
N LEU A 306 -22.86 20.17 17.94
CA LEU A 306 -22.33 18.89 18.40
C LEU A 306 -20.82 19.08 18.60
N GLU A 307 -20.39 19.39 19.83
CA GLU A 307 -18.96 19.62 20.12
C GLU A 307 -18.22 18.29 20.25
N ASN A 308 -18.73 17.45 21.16
CA ASN A 308 -18.20 16.12 21.37
C ASN A 308 -19.29 15.17 21.89
N VAL A 309 -19.91 14.45 20.96
CA VAL A 309 -20.92 13.45 21.26
C VAL A 309 -20.32 12.07 21.01
N GLU A 310 -20.07 11.31 22.06
CA GLU A 310 -19.31 10.07 22.02
C GLU A 310 -20.10 8.89 22.58
N MET A 311 -19.88 7.71 22.00
CA MET A 311 -20.34 6.44 22.53
C MET A 311 -19.19 5.44 22.56
N ALA A 312 -18.97 4.84 23.73
CA ALA A 312 -17.98 3.81 23.99
C ALA A 312 -18.64 2.41 24.06
N ASN A 313 -17.81 1.38 23.92
CA ASN A 313 -18.20 -0.04 23.87
C ASN A 313 -19.15 -0.37 22.71
N PHE A 314 -19.25 0.44 21.66
CA PHE A 314 -20.31 0.42 20.64
C PHE A 314 -20.57 -0.97 20.03
N ASN A 315 -19.54 -1.66 19.55
CA ASN A 315 -19.66 -3.00 19.01
C ASN A 315 -19.49 -4.14 20.05
N LYS A 316 -19.46 -3.84 21.36
CA LYS A 316 -19.21 -4.83 22.41
C LYS A 316 -20.50 -5.36 23.04
N THR A 317 -20.47 -6.60 23.52
CA THR A 317 -21.55 -7.23 24.29
C THR A 317 -21.64 -6.74 25.74
N LYS A 318 -21.64 -5.41 25.92
CA LYS A 318 -21.69 -4.69 27.21
C LYS A 318 -22.51 -3.41 27.04
N PHE A 319 -22.87 -2.76 28.15
CA PHE A 319 -23.57 -1.48 28.10
C PHE A 319 -22.76 -0.44 27.31
N ALA A 320 -23.41 0.17 26.32
CA ALA A 320 -22.89 1.34 25.62
C ALA A 320 -22.96 2.54 26.55
N LYS A 321 -21.83 3.15 26.88
CA LYS A 321 -21.83 4.41 27.63
C LYS A 321 -21.70 5.55 26.64
N PHE A 322 -22.41 6.64 26.91
CA PHE A 322 -22.33 7.82 26.07
C PHE A 322 -22.17 9.09 26.87
N LYS A 323 -21.56 10.07 26.23
CA LYS A 323 -21.47 11.45 26.68
C LYS A 323 -21.79 12.38 25.51
N SER A 324 -22.48 13.47 25.77
CA SER A 324 -22.65 14.59 24.86
C SER A 324 -22.14 15.85 25.52
N SER A 325 -21.44 16.67 24.75
CA SER A 325 -21.17 18.08 25.05
C SER A 325 -21.74 18.87 23.87
N SER A 326 -22.68 19.77 24.15
CA SER A 326 -23.39 20.52 23.12
C SER A 326 -23.71 21.94 23.55
N THR A 327 -23.84 22.82 22.57
CA THR A 327 -24.35 24.17 22.75
C THR A 327 -25.56 24.37 21.84
N TYR A 328 -26.67 24.91 22.35
CA TYR A 328 -27.89 25.13 21.57
C TYR A 328 -28.66 26.35 22.08
N VAL A 329 -29.65 26.81 21.30
CA VAL A 329 -30.57 27.87 21.73
C VAL A 329 -31.85 27.25 22.29
N SER A 330 -32.29 27.70 23.46
CA SER A 330 -33.52 27.27 24.10
C SER A 330 -34.18 28.46 24.77
N ALA A 331 -35.48 28.68 24.51
CA ALA A 331 -36.22 29.83 25.01
C ALA A 331 -35.49 31.17 24.74
N GLY A 332 -34.83 31.29 23.58
CA GLY A 332 -34.10 32.48 23.15
C GLY A 332 -32.75 32.71 23.85
N ALA A 333 -32.25 31.75 24.63
CA ALA A 333 -30.95 31.83 25.31
C ALA A 333 -30.00 30.73 24.83
N VAL A 334 -28.70 31.05 24.75
CA VAL A 334 -27.66 30.04 24.52
C VAL A 334 -27.50 29.20 25.78
N VAL A 335 -27.53 27.88 25.59
CA VAL A 335 -27.43 26.86 26.62
C VAL A 335 -26.21 26.00 26.32
N LEU A 336 -25.33 25.87 27.30
CA LEU A 336 -24.27 24.85 27.31
C LEU A 336 -24.78 23.63 28.05
N SER A 337 -24.69 22.44 27.45
CA SER A 337 -25.19 21.20 28.03
C SER A 337 -24.18 20.05 27.97
N GLU A 338 -24.15 19.27 29.04
CA GLU A 338 -23.53 17.96 29.06
C GLU A 338 -24.59 16.89 29.38
N VAL A 339 -24.62 15.83 28.58
CA VAL A 339 -25.47 14.67 28.84
C VAL A 339 -24.61 13.43 28.99
N GLY A 340 -24.89 12.60 30.00
CA GLY A 340 -24.21 11.32 30.16
C GLY A 340 -25.19 10.22 30.51
N GLY A 341 -25.00 9.01 29.98
CA GLY A 341 -25.91 7.90 30.23
C GLY A 341 -25.42 6.59 29.62
N HIS A 342 -26.32 5.63 29.52
CA HIS A 342 -26.03 4.37 28.85
C HIS A 342 -27.25 3.82 28.11
N ARG A 343 -26.98 3.01 27.10
CA ARG A 343 -28.00 2.15 26.49
C ARG A 343 -28.21 0.93 27.39
N ALA A 344 -29.45 0.61 27.71
CA ALA A 344 -29.83 -0.42 28.69
C ALA A 344 -29.63 -1.87 28.20
N SER A 345 -29.58 -2.13 26.89
CA SER A 345 -29.26 -3.47 26.37
C SER A 345 -27.74 -3.63 26.17
N THR A 346 -27.23 -4.83 26.47
CA THR A 346 -25.83 -5.21 26.30
C THR A 346 -25.50 -5.77 24.93
N THR A 347 -26.48 -6.01 24.06
CA THR A 347 -26.23 -6.55 22.71
C THR A 347 -25.30 -5.62 21.92
N ALA A 348 -24.37 -6.16 21.13
CA ALA A 348 -23.46 -5.40 20.27
C ALA A 348 -24.22 -4.60 19.20
N ARG A 349 -23.78 -3.36 18.92
CA ARG A 349 -24.42 -2.46 17.95
C ARG A 349 -23.59 -2.40 16.67
N ASN A 350 -24.26 -2.12 15.56
CA ASN A 350 -23.66 -2.06 14.23
C ASN A 350 -24.27 -0.97 13.35
N ALA A 351 -25.20 -0.16 13.89
CA ALA A 351 -25.71 1.02 13.22
C ALA A 351 -26.20 2.05 14.23
N ILE A 352 -26.24 3.32 13.82
CA ILE A 352 -26.69 4.45 14.63
C ILE A 352 -27.55 5.39 13.79
N ARG A 353 -28.53 6.02 14.43
CA ARG A 353 -29.49 6.96 13.85
C ARG A 353 -29.38 8.28 14.58
N ILE A 354 -29.20 9.37 13.85
CA ILE A 354 -29.40 10.73 14.35
C ILE A 354 -30.83 11.12 14.04
N LEU A 355 -31.58 11.66 15.00
CA LEU A 355 -32.99 12.01 14.81
C LEU A 355 -33.36 13.29 15.57
N CYS A 356 -34.33 14.03 15.04
CA CYS A 356 -35.07 15.05 15.78
C CYS A 356 -36.37 14.47 16.34
N SER A 357 -36.81 14.93 17.52
CA SER A 357 -38.07 14.47 18.14
C SER A 357 -39.31 14.82 17.32
N SER A 358 -39.22 15.83 16.46
CA SER A 358 -40.31 16.32 15.64
C SER A 358 -39.76 17.11 14.44
N GLY A 359 -40.47 17.08 13.33
CA GLY A 359 -40.09 17.83 12.12
C GLY A 359 -38.89 17.23 11.40
N THR A 360 -37.99 18.10 10.97
CA THR A 360 -36.79 17.79 10.18
C THR A 360 -35.60 18.56 10.69
N MET A 361 -34.40 18.11 10.33
CA MET A 361 -33.13 18.77 10.61
C MET A 361 -32.34 19.07 9.33
N THR A 362 -31.56 20.15 9.38
CA THR A 362 -30.68 20.64 8.31
C THR A 362 -29.35 21.08 8.92
N GLY A 363 -28.23 20.86 8.23
CA GLY A 363 -26.91 21.25 8.73
C GLY A 363 -25.81 20.32 8.23
N HIS A 364 -24.80 20.08 9.06
CA HIS A 364 -23.71 19.17 8.73
C HIS A 364 -23.33 18.30 9.92
N VAL A 365 -22.93 17.06 9.66
CA VAL A 365 -22.41 16.16 10.69
C VAL A 365 -21.17 15.42 10.20
N ILE A 366 -20.18 15.36 11.08
CA ILE A 366 -18.96 14.57 10.92
C ILE A 366 -19.06 13.41 11.91
N ILE A 367 -18.86 12.20 11.41
CA ILE A 367 -18.93 10.96 12.16
C ILE A 367 -17.57 10.29 12.06
N GLU A 368 -17.00 9.96 13.21
CA GLU A 368 -15.70 9.30 13.32
C GLU A 368 -15.81 8.10 14.24
N GLY A 369 -14.89 7.15 14.13
CA GLY A 369 -14.83 6.01 15.04
C GLY A 369 -13.41 5.53 15.29
N ILE A 370 -13.25 4.74 16.34
CA ILE A 370 -12.04 3.96 16.58
C ILE A 370 -12.42 2.49 16.47
N ARG A 371 -11.67 1.75 15.65
CA ARG A 371 -11.85 0.30 15.51
C ARG A 371 -11.46 -0.41 16.80
N GLY A 372 -12.17 -1.47 17.18
CA GLY A 372 -11.86 -2.18 18.43
C GLY A 372 -12.62 -3.46 18.64
#